data_AF-A0A395N156-F1
#
_entry.id   AF-A0A395N156-F1
#
_cell.length_a   1.000
_cell.length_b   1.000
_cell.length_c   1.000
_cell.angle_alpha   90.00
_cell.angle_beta   90.00
_cell.angle_gamma   90.00
#
_symmetry.space_group_name_H-M   'P 1'
#
loop_
_entity.id
_entity.type
_entity.pdbx_description
1 polymer ?
#
loop_
_entity_poly.entity_id
_entity_poly.type
_entity_poly.pdbx_seq_one_letter_code
_entity_poly.pdbx_strand_id
1 'polypeptide(L)'
;MLSQVILLGLAATAVAVDLRFYVNSYGRCYEGPWIGFANINLGVCCIPSGGNSAGSFFATVGIHAVPRGWTIIGRGYRNDKCRDNPMQFTYGNGDGSDLCLNHNGNSFMSAKYDFYKNSKRSDEELECKEKAKATEVGLMDGSVFSMADMDEEEVDKM
;
A
#
# COMPACT_ATOMS: atom_id res chain seq x y z
N MET A 1 26.63 42.44 -15.52
CA MET A 1 25.32 41.84 -15.89
C MET A 1 25.25 40.48 -15.22
N LEU A 2 24.43 40.32 -14.17
CA LEU A 2 24.27 39.05 -13.46
C LEU A 2 23.34 38.14 -14.28
N SER A 3 23.83 36.98 -14.73
CA SER A 3 22.97 35.94 -15.30
C SER A 3 22.10 35.33 -14.19
N GLN A 4 20.78 35.48 -14.32
CA GLN A 4 19.79 34.75 -13.52
C GLN A 4 19.90 33.25 -13.82
N VAL A 5 20.36 32.47 -12.85
CA VAL A 5 20.24 31.02 -12.86
C VAL A 5 18.79 30.68 -12.50
N ILE A 6 18.02 30.23 -13.49
CA ILE A 6 16.68 29.67 -13.26
C ILE A 6 16.88 28.26 -12.70
N LEU A 7 16.85 28.12 -11.38
CA LEU A 7 16.73 26.83 -10.70
C LEU A 7 15.33 26.27 -10.97
N LEU A 8 15.21 25.40 -11.98
CA LEU A 8 14.08 24.48 -12.13
C LEU A 8 14.15 23.43 -11.02
N GLY A 9 13.69 23.80 -9.83
CA GLY A 9 13.43 22.85 -8.76
C GLY A 9 12.23 21.98 -9.15
N LEU A 10 12.48 20.80 -9.71
CA LEU A 10 11.46 19.77 -9.86
C LEU A 10 11.17 19.22 -8.45
N ALA A 11 10.28 19.89 -7.71
CA ALA A 11 9.72 19.32 -6.50
C ALA A 11 8.91 18.09 -6.92
N ALA A 12 9.52 16.91 -6.83
CA ALA A 12 8.77 15.67 -6.76
C ALA A 12 7.95 15.75 -5.47
N THR A 13 6.73 16.27 -5.57
CA THR A 13 5.74 16.14 -4.51
C THR A 13 5.42 14.66 -4.42
N ALA A 14 6.20 13.92 -3.64
CA ALA A 14 5.93 12.56 -3.24
C ALA A 14 4.66 12.59 -2.38
N VAL A 15 3.50 12.62 -3.03
CA VAL A 15 2.26 12.32 -2.33
C VAL A 15 2.25 10.82 -2.22
N ALA A 16 2.61 10.36 -1.04
CA ALA A 16 2.88 8.97 -0.79
C ALA A 16 1.57 8.30 -0.34
N VAL A 17 1.24 7.19 -0.98
CA VAL A 17 -0.03 6.47 -0.79
C VAL A 17 0.13 5.55 0.41
N ASP A 18 -0.92 5.33 1.18
CA ASP A 18 -0.87 4.37 2.29
C ASP A 18 -1.55 3.05 1.90
N LEU A 19 -1.02 1.93 2.36
CA LEU A 19 -1.58 0.60 2.18
C LEU A 19 -1.94 0.05 3.55
N ARG A 20 -3.19 -0.36 3.75
CA ARG A 20 -3.68 -0.90 5.04
C ARG A 20 -4.30 -2.27 4.83
N PHE A 21 -3.82 -3.26 5.57
CA PHE A 21 -4.29 -4.64 5.56
C PHE A 21 -5.22 -4.84 6.74
N TYR A 22 -6.51 -5.05 6.48
CA TYR A 22 -7.53 -5.15 7.53
C TYR A 22 -7.73 -6.60 7.96
N VAL A 23 -7.66 -6.83 9.27
CA VAL A 23 -7.86 -8.12 9.93
C VAL A 23 -9.34 -8.24 10.28
N ASN A 24 -10.14 -8.68 9.30
CA ASN A 24 -11.56 -8.99 9.53
C ASN A 24 -12.02 -10.08 8.57
N SER A 25 -12.22 -11.30 9.07
CA SER A 25 -12.52 -12.50 8.28
C SER A 25 -13.71 -12.39 7.31
N TYR A 26 -14.61 -11.41 7.47
CA TYR A 26 -15.76 -11.18 6.58
C TYR A 26 -15.99 -9.69 6.22
N GLY A 27 -15.03 -8.81 6.53
CA GLY A 27 -15.23 -7.37 6.58
C GLY A 27 -15.25 -6.62 5.26
N ARG A 28 -15.90 -5.46 5.26
CA ARG A 28 -15.77 -4.43 4.21
C ARG A 28 -14.41 -3.74 4.37
N CYS A 29 -13.88 -3.15 3.30
CA CYS A 29 -12.70 -2.29 3.46
C CYS A 29 -12.97 -1.18 4.45
N TYR A 30 -11.91 -0.74 5.13
CA TYR A 30 -11.92 0.38 6.08
C TYR A 30 -12.63 0.09 7.39
N GLU A 31 -12.92 -1.18 7.67
CA GLU A 31 -13.52 -1.64 8.93
C GLU A 31 -12.59 -2.61 9.65
N GLY A 32 -12.50 -2.44 10.98
CA GLY A 32 -11.72 -3.31 11.85
C GLY A 32 -10.25 -2.91 11.99
N PRO A 33 -9.49 -3.70 12.76
CA PRO A 33 -8.09 -3.45 13.02
C PRO A 33 -7.27 -3.70 11.76
N TRP A 34 -6.14 -3.02 11.63
CA TRP A 34 -5.31 -3.09 10.43
C TRP A 34 -3.82 -2.91 10.72
N ILE A 35 -3.00 -3.46 9.83
CA ILE A 35 -1.57 -3.19 9.74
C ILE A 35 -1.31 -2.37 8.48
N GLY A 36 -0.55 -1.29 8.62
CA GLY A 36 -0.41 -0.27 7.60
C GLY A 36 1.03 0.04 7.24
N PHE A 37 1.15 0.55 6.03
CA PHE A 37 2.37 1.03 5.42
C PHE A 37 2.05 2.46 5.02
N ALA A 38 2.69 3.41 5.70
CA ALA A 38 2.48 4.81 5.42
C ALA A 38 3.48 5.29 4.38
N ASN A 39 3.05 6.22 3.55
CA ASN A 39 3.91 6.93 2.61
C ASN A 39 4.72 6.00 1.67
N ILE A 40 4.12 4.95 1.12
CA ILE A 40 4.83 4.11 0.15
C ILE A 40 4.88 4.74 -1.24
N ASN A 41 5.99 4.43 -1.92
CA ASN A 41 6.20 4.73 -3.32
C ASN A 41 5.58 3.66 -4.22
N LEU A 42 5.42 4.01 -5.50
CA LEU A 42 4.94 3.09 -6.54
C LEU A 42 5.80 1.83 -6.64
N GLY A 43 5.14 0.69 -6.85
CA GLY A 43 5.79 -0.60 -7.09
C GLY A 43 6.44 -1.23 -5.85
N VAL A 44 6.45 -0.55 -4.69
CA VAL A 44 6.94 -1.07 -3.41
C VAL A 44 6.01 -2.19 -2.93
N CYS A 45 6.59 -3.34 -2.57
CA CYS A 45 5.81 -4.46 -2.04
C CYS A 45 5.62 -4.35 -0.53
N CYS A 46 4.37 -4.25 -0.10
CA CYS A 46 3.99 -4.21 1.30
C CYS A 46 3.61 -5.61 1.77
N ILE A 47 4.23 -6.08 2.86
CA ILE A 47 4.01 -7.42 3.43
C ILE A 47 3.65 -7.24 4.91
N PRO A 48 2.37 -7.35 5.31
CA PRO A 48 1.88 -6.97 6.64
C PRO A 48 2.46 -7.81 7.78
N SER A 49 3.04 -8.97 7.46
CA SER A 49 3.75 -9.85 8.37
C SER A 49 5.10 -10.24 7.77
N GLY A 50 6.05 -10.75 8.56
CA GLY A 50 7.40 -11.16 8.11
C GLY A 50 7.44 -12.36 7.15
N GLY A 51 6.44 -12.54 6.27
CA GLY A 51 6.22 -13.71 5.43
C GLY A 51 5.01 -14.52 5.88
N ASN A 52 5.00 -15.82 5.59
CA ASN A 52 3.92 -16.80 5.84
C ASN A 52 3.57 -17.03 7.33
N SER A 53 4.03 -16.18 8.26
CA SER A 53 4.12 -16.48 9.68
C SER A 53 3.12 -15.76 10.59
N ALA A 54 2.42 -14.72 10.13
CA ALA A 54 1.39 -14.11 11.00
C ALA A 54 0.16 -15.02 11.05
N GLY A 55 -0.28 -15.36 12.27
CA GLY A 55 -1.55 -16.05 12.52
C GLY A 55 -2.80 -15.24 12.14
N SER A 56 -2.61 -14.07 11.53
CA SER A 56 -3.64 -13.09 11.18
C SER A 56 -4.15 -13.26 9.74
N PHE A 57 -5.47 -13.14 9.57
CA PHE A 57 -6.14 -13.22 8.28
C PHE A 57 -6.47 -11.82 7.76
N PHE A 58 -5.70 -11.34 6.78
CA PHE A 58 -5.91 -10.03 6.15
C PHE A 58 -6.92 -10.15 5.02
N ALA A 59 -8.18 -9.86 5.30
CA ALA A 59 -9.26 -10.13 4.36
C ALA A 59 -9.39 -9.06 3.27
N THR A 60 -9.03 -7.82 3.56
CA THR A 60 -9.10 -6.71 2.61
C THR A 60 -7.86 -5.84 2.67
N VAL A 61 -7.60 -5.11 1.59
CA VAL A 61 -6.53 -4.11 1.55
C VAL A 61 -7.10 -2.77 1.08
N GLY A 62 -6.93 -1.74 1.90
CA GLY A 62 -7.22 -0.36 1.56
C GLY A 62 -6.00 0.34 0.98
N ILE A 63 -6.20 1.11 -0.08
CA ILE A 63 -5.21 2.00 -0.70
C ILE A 63 -5.71 3.42 -0.47
N HIS A 64 -5.02 4.16 0.39
CA HIS A 64 -5.47 5.42 0.94
C HIS A 64 -4.64 6.61 0.45
N ALA A 65 -5.24 7.80 0.56
CA ALA A 65 -4.60 9.05 0.18
C ALA A 65 -4.15 9.07 -1.29
N VAL A 66 -4.92 8.43 -2.17
CA VAL A 66 -4.64 8.40 -3.61
C VAL A 66 -4.71 9.83 -4.16
N PRO A 67 -3.63 10.35 -4.77
CA PRO A 67 -3.65 11.74 -5.20
C PRO A 67 -4.58 11.93 -6.40
N ARG A 68 -5.27 13.07 -6.44
CA ARG A 68 -6.08 13.43 -7.62
C ARG A 68 -5.22 13.47 -8.89
N GLY A 69 -5.79 12.99 -9.98
CA GLY A 69 -5.12 12.83 -11.28
C GLY A 69 -4.22 11.60 -11.39
N TRP A 70 -4.16 10.73 -10.37
CA TRP A 70 -3.43 9.46 -10.46
C TRP A 70 -4.37 8.33 -10.89
N THR A 71 -4.14 7.81 -12.10
CA THR A 71 -4.77 6.57 -12.54
C THR A 71 -3.91 5.39 -12.11
N ILE A 72 -4.34 4.65 -11.10
CA ILE A 72 -3.54 3.56 -10.49
C ILE A 72 -4.27 2.23 -10.56
N ILE A 73 -3.49 1.16 -10.47
CA ILE A 73 -3.97 -0.19 -10.21
C ILE A 73 -3.41 -0.67 -8.88
N GLY A 74 -4.31 -1.06 -7.97
CA GLY A 74 -3.98 -1.80 -6.77
C GLY A 74 -3.92 -3.29 -7.06
N ARG A 75 -2.96 -4.01 -6.50
CA ARG A 75 -2.77 -5.45 -6.68
C ARG A 75 -2.53 -6.13 -5.34
N GLY A 76 -3.26 -7.21 -5.07
CA GLY A 76 -3.08 -8.03 -3.88
C GLY A 76 -2.72 -9.47 -4.23
N TYR A 77 -1.90 -10.09 -3.39
CA TYR A 77 -1.26 -11.38 -3.66
C TYR A 77 -1.44 -12.38 -2.51
N ARG A 78 -1.33 -13.67 -2.83
CA ARG A 78 -1.28 -14.80 -1.89
C ARG A 78 0.15 -15.27 -1.57
N ASN A 79 1.13 -14.42 -1.85
CA ASN A 79 2.53 -14.66 -1.57
C ASN A 79 3.16 -13.37 -1.04
N ASP A 80 4.39 -13.45 -0.53
CA ASP A 80 5.14 -12.35 0.07
C ASP A 80 6.07 -11.64 -0.93
N LYS A 81 5.85 -11.83 -2.24
CA LYS A 81 6.79 -11.38 -3.29
C LYS A 81 6.27 -10.23 -4.13
N CYS A 82 4.97 -9.92 -4.06
CA CYS A 82 4.27 -9.06 -5.03
C CYS A 82 4.64 -9.34 -6.48
N ARG A 83 4.93 -10.61 -6.77
CA ARG A 83 5.27 -11.17 -8.07
C ARG A 83 4.19 -12.18 -8.43
N ASP A 84 4.15 -12.52 -9.71
CA ASP A 84 3.17 -13.44 -10.32
C ASP A 84 1.77 -12.82 -10.50
N ASN A 85 0.79 -13.67 -10.85
CA ASN A 85 -0.57 -13.22 -11.06
C ASN A 85 -1.18 -12.72 -9.75
N PRO A 86 -1.67 -11.47 -9.70
CA PRO A 86 -2.34 -10.98 -8.51
C PRO A 86 -3.61 -11.79 -8.29
N MET A 87 -3.88 -12.10 -7.03
CA MET A 87 -5.14 -12.71 -6.62
C MET A 87 -6.31 -11.78 -6.91
N GLN A 88 -6.08 -10.48 -6.74
CA GLN A 88 -7.09 -9.46 -6.97
C GLN A 88 -6.46 -8.14 -7.38
N PHE A 89 -7.23 -7.32 -8.10
CA PHE A 89 -6.86 -5.97 -8.45
C PHE A 89 -8.05 -5.02 -8.35
N THR A 90 -7.76 -3.73 -8.25
CA THR A 90 -8.74 -2.64 -8.24
C THR A 90 -8.16 -1.44 -8.99
N TYR A 91 -9.01 -0.56 -9.53
CA TYR A 91 -8.60 0.57 -10.37
C TYR A 91 -9.07 1.89 -9.78
N GLY A 92 -8.16 2.88 -9.76
CA GLY A 92 -8.49 4.27 -9.50
C GLY A 92 -8.42 5.07 -10.79
N ASN A 93 -9.43 5.91 -11.03
CA ASN A 93 -9.58 6.67 -12.28
C ASN A 93 -9.12 8.13 -12.15
N GLY A 94 -8.32 8.46 -11.13
CA GLY A 94 -7.76 9.80 -10.94
C GLY A 94 -8.69 10.82 -10.27
N ASP A 95 -9.80 10.38 -9.70
CA ASP A 95 -10.68 11.21 -8.85
C ASP A 95 -10.11 11.44 -7.43
N GLY A 96 -9.06 10.70 -7.07
CA GLY A 96 -8.43 10.74 -5.75
C GLY A 96 -9.22 9.97 -4.69
N SER A 97 -10.12 9.07 -5.09
CA SER A 97 -10.80 8.18 -4.15
C SER A 97 -9.83 7.14 -3.61
N ASP A 98 -9.99 6.81 -2.33
CA ASP A 98 -9.38 5.60 -1.76
C ASP A 98 -9.91 4.36 -2.50
N LEU A 99 -9.05 3.34 -2.64
CA LEU A 99 -9.39 2.10 -3.33
C LEU A 99 -9.38 0.93 -2.36
N CYS A 100 -10.13 -0.11 -2.74
CA CYS A 100 -10.33 -1.27 -1.92
C CYS A 100 -10.11 -2.55 -2.74
N LEU A 101 -9.24 -3.42 -2.23
CA LEU A 101 -9.18 -4.82 -2.59
C LEU A 101 -10.08 -5.59 -1.62
N ASN A 102 -11.31 -5.84 -2.06
CA ASN A 102 -12.33 -6.59 -1.32
C ASN A 102 -11.89 -8.04 -0.99
N HIS A 103 -12.58 -8.65 -0.04
CA HIS A 103 -12.38 -10.04 0.34
C HIS A 103 -12.83 -11.01 -0.75
N ASN A 104 -12.07 -12.10 -0.94
CA ASN A 104 -12.38 -13.16 -1.92
C ASN A 104 -12.28 -14.59 -1.34
N GLY A 105 -12.33 -14.74 -0.02
CA GLY A 105 -12.17 -16.02 0.66
C GLY A 105 -10.73 -16.39 1.02
N ASN A 106 -9.73 -15.60 0.60
CA ASN A 106 -8.32 -15.83 0.91
C ASN A 106 -7.69 -14.62 1.62
N SER A 107 -6.66 -14.88 2.42
CA SER A 107 -5.86 -13.83 3.06
C SER A 107 -4.93 -13.17 2.05
N PHE A 108 -4.83 -11.84 2.10
CA PHE A 108 -3.81 -11.08 1.41
C PHE A 108 -2.48 -11.20 2.17
N MET A 109 -1.43 -11.63 1.48
CA MET A 109 -0.09 -11.80 2.07
C MET A 109 0.88 -10.70 1.63
N SER A 110 0.57 -10.03 0.53
CA SER A 110 1.23 -8.79 0.15
C SER A 110 0.36 -7.99 -0.81
N ALA A 111 0.68 -6.70 -0.95
CA ALA A 111 0.02 -5.81 -1.89
C ALA A 111 0.97 -4.73 -2.36
N LYS A 112 0.66 -4.18 -3.53
CA LYS A 112 1.31 -2.98 -4.09
C LYS A 112 0.32 -2.20 -4.94
N TYR A 113 0.76 -1.02 -5.36
CA TYR A 113 0.07 -0.25 -6.38
C TYR A 113 1.05 0.25 -7.44
N ASP A 114 0.56 0.35 -8.67
CA ASP A 114 1.30 0.82 -9.84
C ASP A 114 0.46 1.86 -10.59
N PHE A 115 1.06 2.63 -11.49
CA PHE A 115 0.26 3.37 -12.47
C PHE A 115 -0.44 2.41 -13.42
N TYR A 116 -1.71 2.70 -13.71
CA TYR A 116 -2.44 1.95 -14.71
C TYR A 116 -1.91 2.32 -16.11
N LYS A 117 -1.82 1.33 -17.01
CA LYS A 117 -1.38 1.52 -18.40
C LYS A 117 -2.24 2.64 -19.03
N ASN A 118 -1.58 3.65 -19.61
CA ASN A 118 -2.13 4.92 -20.14
C ASN A 118 -2.16 6.12 -19.17
N SER A 119 -1.66 5.98 -17.94
CA SER A 119 -1.30 7.15 -17.15
C SER A 119 -0.15 7.88 -17.84
N LYS A 120 -0.14 9.22 -17.87
CA LYS A 120 1.05 10.00 -18.31
C LYS A 120 2.31 9.67 -17.50
N ARG A 121 2.17 8.89 -16.43
CA ARG A 121 3.23 8.42 -15.54
C ARG A 121 3.49 6.90 -15.63
N SER A 122 2.88 6.16 -16.57
CA SER A 122 3.00 4.70 -16.67
C SER A 122 4.21 4.18 -17.46
N ASP A 123 5.06 5.06 -17.98
CA ASP A 123 6.13 4.68 -18.93
C ASP A 123 7.34 3.99 -18.27
N GLU A 124 7.33 3.83 -16.94
CA GLU A 124 8.30 3.01 -16.23
C GLU A 124 7.62 1.71 -15.79
N GLU A 125 8.01 0.59 -16.41
CA GLU A 125 7.73 -0.75 -15.89
C GLU A 125 8.52 -0.91 -14.60
N LEU A 126 7.92 -0.48 -13.48
CA LEU A 126 8.56 -0.54 -12.18
C LEU A 126 8.60 -2.01 -11.75
N GLU A 127 9.76 -2.64 -11.95
CA GLU A 127 10.11 -3.86 -11.23
C GLU A 127 9.79 -3.65 -9.75
N CYS A 128 9.25 -4.69 -9.10
CA CYS A 128 8.89 -4.65 -7.69
C CYS A 128 10.04 -4.04 -6.88
N LYS A 129 9.91 -2.76 -6.53
CA LYS A 129 10.89 -2.05 -5.71
C LYS A 129 10.81 -2.65 -4.31
N GLU A 130 11.90 -2.50 -3.58
CA GLU A 130 12.20 -3.00 -2.22
C GLU A 130 10.97 -3.38 -1.37
N LYS A 131 11.08 -4.48 -0.62
CA LYS A 131 10.03 -4.87 0.34
C LYS A 131 9.96 -3.82 1.46
N ALA A 132 8.79 -3.21 1.65
CA ALA A 132 8.55 -2.34 2.79
C ALA A 132 8.13 -3.17 4.01
N LYS A 133 8.49 -2.68 5.20
CA LYS A 133 7.97 -3.18 6.48
C LYS A 133 6.79 -2.31 6.92
N ALA A 134 5.88 -2.91 7.69
CA ALA A 134 4.76 -2.19 8.25
C ALA A 134 5.26 -1.08 9.18
N THR A 135 4.60 0.07 9.13
CA THR A 135 4.98 1.25 9.91
C THR A 135 3.90 1.67 10.89
N GLU A 136 2.69 1.14 10.78
CA GLU A 136 1.54 1.57 11.57
C GLU A 136 0.60 0.39 11.89
N VAL A 137 -0.05 0.46 13.05
CA VAL A 137 -1.16 -0.43 13.42
C VAL A 137 -2.36 0.40 13.87
N GLY A 138 -3.54 0.07 13.35
CA GLY A 138 -4.80 0.66 13.75
C GLY A 138 -5.68 -0.32 14.51
N LEU A 139 -6.28 0.13 15.61
CA LEU A 139 -7.17 -0.68 16.44
C LEU A 139 -8.65 -0.39 16.14
N MET A 140 -9.54 -1.27 16.63
CA MET A 140 -10.99 -1.13 16.44
C MET A 140 -11.58 0.14 17.05
N ASP A 141 -10.95 0.70 18.08
CA ASP A 141 -11.38 1.96 18.72
C ASP A 141 -10.97 3.21 17.92
N GLY A 142 -10.30 3.03 16.78
CA GLY A 142 -9.82 4.10 15.90
C GLY A 142 -8.46 4.67 16.28
N SER A 143 -7.82 4.18 17.36
CA SER A 143 -6.45 4.54 17.69
C SER A 143 -5.46 4.00 16.65
N VAL A 144 -4.41 4.77 16.38
CA VAL A 144 -3.34 4.42 15.44
C VAL A 144 -2.00 4.61 16.13
N PHE A 145 -1.15 3.59 16.06
CA PHE A 145 0.19 3.58 16.66
C PHE A 145 1.25 3.43 15.58
N SER A 146 2.35 4.18 15.73
CA SER A 146 3.55 3.97 14.94
C SER A 146 4.25 2.70 15.40
N MET A 147 4.66 1.88 14.45
CA MET A 147 5.49 0.69 14.69
C MET A 147 6.99 1.03 14.67
N ALA A 148 7.36 2.30 14.50
CA ALA A 148 8.76 2.75 14.53
C ALA A 148 9.46 2.49 15.87
N ASP A 149 8.68 2.32 16.94
CA ASP A 149 9.15 2.07 18.30
C ASP A 149 8.99 0.59 18.74
N MET A 150 8.47 -0.28 17.86
CA MET A 150 8.25 -1.70 18.14
C MET A 150 9.42 -2.53 17.62
N ASP A 151 9.90 -3.49 18.42
CA ASP A 151 10.91 -4.43 17.95
C ASP A 151 10.29 -5.47 16.99
N GLU A 152 11.12 -6.10 16.15
CA GLU A 152 10.65 -7.04 15.12
C GLU A 152 9.92 -8.27 15.71
N GLU A 153 10.17 -8.59 16.99
CA GLU A 153 9.56 -9.73 17.67
C GLU A 153 8.13 -9.42 18.12
N GLU A 154 7.84 -8.17 18.47
CA GLU A 154 6.48 -7.69 18.75
C GLU A 154 5.60 -7.60 17.49
N VAL A 155 6.20 -7.24 16.35
CA VAL A 155 5.49 -7.17 15.06
C VAL A 155 5.06 -8.55 14.55
N ASP A 156 5.90 -9.58 14.72
CA ASP A 156 5.60 -10.94 14.25
C ASP A 156 4.55 -11.66 15.13
N LYS A 157 4.24 -11.10 16.31
CA LYS A 157 3.22 -11.62 17.24
C LYS A 157 1.83 -10.99 17.09
N MET A 158 1.67 -9.99 16.21
CA MET A 158 0.38 -9.38 15.84
C MET A 158 -0.27 -10.07 14.63
#